data_AF-A0A8I1SYJ1-F1
#
_entry.id   AF-A0A8I1SYJ1-F1
#
_cell.length_a   1.000
_cell.length_b   1.000
_cell.length_c   1.000
_cell.angle_alpha   90.00
_cell.angle_beta   90.00
_cell.angle_gamma   90.00
#
_symmetry.space_group_name_H-M   'P 1'
#
loop_
_entity.id
_entity.type
_entity.pdbx_description
1 polymer ?
#
loop_
_entity_poly.entity_id
_entity_poly.type
_entity_poly.pdbx_seq_one_letter_code
_entity_poly.pdbx_strand_id
1 'polypeptide(L)'
;MLNRSHQSQRGQSAVFTLVLLGAILMGVALLYNSGRLSLTKTRLQNTADSAAYSGSVLLARDYNFSSYANRGMVANQVAIAQIVGLRSWAQYECYTYNNSGCGNQGGADPNDLASQIQSTVNSSEASGIWGTVLSGYADSSSALNSAVRPTTAVIVDMANTIDVALSAASRVFHLGVVADLASTAANTGAGIIGEVVQANDPQAQISTFGKVTLGADAAAIAGFTKTNAKSGDTQGQNRIAPTVLNDLDAFSESRSASDPPYEADLWNPFAFIPYNDQPYAMIWNSHSGGTEWKNGYTQWSAMDVSNAYGFSIYWISVFGYPVPLILPIWRIDPPLYLDSTEFALGGATVGSGRGDPLGQTNNYGPCGATAPCTAASGWNFNDGTWSNPGNEDQSFGGSYTANPTPANDEDTRGPGNSFAHYSGLQPYQDVSNTKQSDFDAPQITVVLSRAQSTVHTTSQIDNGQGKGIFSGALNLADAEPSNQVEAIASADAHFERPWSSAIENNLGVSVVYGNLFNPYWEPHLVPTNPATKAAAQGAQFAGQG
;
A
#
# COMPACT_ATOMS: atom_id res chain seq x y z
N MET A 1 64.41 25.25 91.44
CA MET A 1 63.43 24.24 90.97
C MET A 1 62.18 24.99 90.52
N LEU A 2 61.89 25.00 89.22
CA LEU A 2 60.82 25.78 88.59
C LEU A 2 59.48 25.05 88.73
N ASN A 3 58.55 25.61 89.50
CA ASN A 3 57.20 25.09 89.64
C ASN A 3 56.33 25.64 88.50
N ARG A 4 56.09 24.86 87.44
CA ARG A 4 55.20 25.22 86.33
C ARG A 4 53.75 25.10 86.79
N SER A 5 53.06 26.23 86.91
CA SER A 5 51.62 26.27 87.10
C SER A 5 50.92 25.64 85.89
N HIS A 6 50.20 24.54 86.09
CA HIS A 6 49.24 24.03 85.11
C HIS A 6 48.10 25.04 84.97
N GLN A 7 48.14 25.86 83.92
CA GLN A 7 46.96 26.62 83.51
C GLN A 7 45.90 25.63 83.03
N SER A 8 44.84 25.47 83.81
CA SER A 8 43.64 24.77 83.38
C SER A 8 43.02 25.54 82.21
N GLN A 9 43.15 25.02 81.00
CA GLN A 9 42.45 25.57 79.83
C GLN A 9 40.94 25.46 80.09
N ARG A 10 40.27 26.61 80.19
CA ARG A 10 38.81 26.68 80.35
C ARG A 10 38.17 26.32 79.00
N GLY A 11 37.25 25.34 79.01
CA GLY A 11 36.61 24.74 77.82
C GLY A 11 35.72 25.65 76.96
N GLN A 12 35.99 26.95 76.87
CA GLN A 12 35.28 27.87 75.98
C GLN A 12 35.52 27.57 74.50
N SER A 13 36.72 27.10 74.11
CA SER A 13 37.00 26.70 72.73
C SER A 13 36.16 25.47 72.32
N ALA A 14 35.92 24.54 73.24
CA ALA A 14 35.12 23.34 72.97
C ALA A 14 33.67 23.66 72.59
N VAL A 15 33.08 24.71 73.18
CA VAL A 15 31.72 25.15 72.84
C VAL A 15 31.66 25.65 71.39
N PHE A 16 32.61 26.49 70.98
CA PHE A 16 32.68 26.96 69.59
C PHE A 16 32.97 25.84 68.60
N THR A 17 33.85 24.88 68.95
CA THR A 17 34.14 23.72 68.11
C THR A 17 32.91 22.83 67.92
N LEU A 18 32.12 22.59 68.97
CA LEU A 18 30.89 21.78 68.88
C LEU A 18 29.80 22.46 68.04
N VAL A 19 29.64 23.78 68.18
CA VAL A 19 28.68 24.55 67.36
C VAL A 19 29.08 24.52 65.89
N LEU A 20 30.37 24.74 65.59
CA LEU A 20 30.90 24.67 64.23
C LEU A 20 30.73 23.27 63.64
N LEU A 21 31.05 22.22 64.40
CA LEU A 21 30.88 20.84 63.98
C LEU A 21 29.40 20.53 63.68
N GLY A 22 28.48 20.98 64.53
CA GLY A 22 27.04 20.85 64.31
C GLY A 22 26.58 21.53 63.02
N ALA A 23 27.06 22.76 62.76
CA ALA A 23 26.78 23.48 61.52
C ALA A 23 27.33 22.75 60.29
N ILE A 24 28.55 22.21 60.36
CA ILE A 24 29.15 21.42 59.27
C ILE A 24 28.33 20.15 59.01
N LEU A 25 27.96 19.40 60.05
CA LEU A 25 27.16 18.17 59.92
C LEU A 25 25.78 18.46 59.31
N MET A 26 25.14 19.57 59.70
CA MET A 26 23.87 20.00 59.11
C MET A 26 24.04 20.43 57.64
N GLY A 27 25.12 21.13 57.31
CA GLY A 27 25.47 21.45 55.92
C GLY A 27 25.66 20.21 55.06
N VAL A 28 26.38 19.19 55.57
CA VAL A 28 26.55 17.90 54.89
C VAL A 28 25.21 17.16 54.73
N ALA A 29 24.34 17.19 55.74
CA ALA A 29 23.02 16.57 55.68
C ALA A 29 22.11 17.21 54.62
N LEU A 30 22.11 18.55 54.55
CA LEU A 30 21.39 19.30 53.51
C LEU A 30 21.91 18.98 52.11
N LEU A 31 23.24 18.94 51.94
CA LEU A 31 23.89 18.56 50.69
C LEU A 31 23.54 17.11 50.30
N TYR A 32 23.53 16.20 51.27
CA TYR A 32 23.14 14.81 51.03
C TYR A 32 21.68 14.69 50.60
N ASN A 33 20.73 15.33 51.29
CA ASN A 33 19.31 15.31 50.92
C ASN A 33 19.10 15.88 49.50
N SER A 34 19.69 17.05 49.23
CA SER A 34 19.62 17.70 47.91
C SER A 34 20.25 16.82 46.83
N GLY A 35 21.39 16.18 47.10
CA GLY A 35 22.04 15.25 46.20
C GLY A 35 21.20 14.01 45.91
N ARG A 36 20.58 13.40 46.93
CA ARG A 36 19.69 12.23 46.77
C ARG A 36 18.44 12.57 45.99
N LEU A 37 17.83 13.74 46.26
CA LEU A 37 16.68 14.23 45.52
C LEU A 37 17.04 14.51 44.06
N SER A 38 18.17 15.19 43.81
CA SER A 38 18.64 15.50 42.45
C SER A 38 18.94 14.22 41.66
N LEU A 39 19.64 13.25 42.24
CA LEU A 39 19.91 11.95 41.59
C LEU A 39 18.62 11.19 41.27
N THR A 40 17.67 11.19 42.21
CA THR A 40 16.37 10.54 42.02
C THR A 40 15.60 11.20 40.89
N LYS A 41 15.58 12.54 40.85
CA LYS A 41 14.89 13.30 39.81
C LYS A 41 15.53 13.08 38.43
N THR A 42 16.86 13.08 38.34
CA THR A 42 17.57 12.77 37.09
C THR A 42 17.28 11.35 36.61
N ARG A 43 17.28 10.36 37.51
CA ARG A 43 16.93 8.97 37.16
C ARG A 43 15.47 8.87 36.67
N LEU A 44 14.55 9.54 37.36
CA LEU A 44 13.13 9.54 36.99
C LEU A 44 12.91 10.22 35.63
N GLN A 45 13.63 11.32 35.35
CA GLN A 45 13.60 11.98 34.05
C GLN A 45 14.13 11.08 32.93
N ASN A 46 15.31 10.46 33.12
CA ASN A 46 15.84 9.51 32.13
C ASN A 46 14.90 8.34 31.89
N THR A 47 14.18 7.90 32.92
CA THR A 47 13.15 6.85 32.82
C THR A 47 11.95 7.34 32.02
N ALA A 48 11.47 8.57 32.25
CA ALA A 48 10.40 9.19 31.49
C ALA A 48 10.78 9.36 30.01
N ASP A 49 11.99 9.87 29.74
CA ASP A 49 12.50 10.05 28.37
C ASP A 49 12.61 8.70 27.65
N SER A 50 13.13 7.66 28.32
CA SER A 50 13.24 6.32 27.75
C SER A 50 11.86 5.70 27.47
N ALA A 51 10.88 5.91 28.36
CA ALA A 51 9.52 5.41 28.21
C ALA A 51 8.77 6.13 27.07
N ALA A 52 8.86 7.46 27.00
CA ALA A 52 8.27 8.24 25.92
C ALA A 52 8.90 7.86 24.57
N TYR A 53 10.23 7.79 24.50
CA TYR A 53 10.94 7.37 23.30
C TYR A 53 10.55 5.95 22.87
N SER A 54 10.40 5.01 23.81
CA SER A 54 9.97 3.64 23.48
C SER A 54 8.55 3.58 22.91
N GLY A 55 7.63 4.40 23.41
CA GLY A 55 6.29 4.55 22.83
C GLY A 55 6.35 5.11 21.40
N SER A 56 7.18 6.12 21.17
CA SER A 56 7.42 6.69 19.84
C SER A 56 8.07 5.68 18.87
N VAL A 57 9.00 4.82 19.35
CA VAL A 57 9.57 3.72 18.55
C VAL A 57 8.48 2.74 18.09
N LEU A 58 7.53 2.38 18.96
CA LEU A 58 6.40 1.54 18.54
C LEU A 58 5.54 2.22 17.49
N LEU A 59 5.25 3.50 17.66
CA LEU A 59 4.44 4.28 16.72
C LEU A 59 5.11 4.39 15.35
N ALA A 60 6.41 4.68 15.33
CA ALA A 60 7.20 4.72 14.10
C ALA A 60 7.21 3.35 13.39
N ARG A 61 7.33 2.24 14.16
CA ARG A 61 7.26 0.88 13.60
C ARG A 61 5.89 0.57 13.00
N ASP A 62 4.81 1.02 13.63
CA ASP A 62 3.45 0.87 13.12
C ASP A 62 3.25 1.57 11.78
N TYR A 63 3.59 2.85 11.71
CA TYR A 63 3.44 3.62 10.49
C TYR A 63 4.36 3.15 9.35
N ASN A 64 5.59 2.70 9.68
CA ASN A 64 6.48 2.09 8.71
C ASN A 64 5.96 0.73 8.23
N PHE A 65 5.44 -0.10 9.13
CA PHE A 65 4.86 -1.39 8.75
C PHE A 65 3.64 -1.21 7.85
N SER A 66 2.74 -0.30 8.18
CA SER A 66 1.60 0.06 7.33
C SER A 66 2.05 0.61 5.98
N SER A 67 3.13 1.38 5.92
CA SER A 67 3.76 1.80 4.66
C SER A 67 4.22 0.63 3.79
N TYR A 68 4.90 -0.35 4.39
CA TYR A 68 5.34 -1.55 3.66
C TYR A 68 4.16 -2.43 3.23
N ALA A 69 3.15 -2.60 4.09
CA ALA A 69 1.95 -3.36 3.76
C ALA A 69 1.20 -2.73 2.58
N ASN A 70 1.03 -1.40 2.58
CA ASN A 70 0.37 -0.68 1.49
C ASN A 70 1.13 -0.84 0.16
N ARG A 71 2.45 -0.68 0.17
CA ARG A 71 3.29 -0.90 -1.03
C ARG A 71 3.27 -2.35 -1.51
N GLY A 72 3.28 -3.31 -0.59
CA GLY A 72 3.16 -4.73 -0.90
C GLY A 72 1.83 -5.04 -1.58
N MET A 73 0.73 -4.47 -1.07
CA MET A 73 -0.58 -4.58 -1.71
C MET A 73 -0.60 -3.95 -3.10
N VAL A 74 -0.03 -2.75 -3.29
CA VAL A 74 0.09 -2.12 -4.62
C VAL A 74 0.84 -3.03 -5.60
N ALA A 75 1.99 -3.57 -5.19
CA ALA A 75 2.79 -4.45 -6.04
C ALA A 75 2.07 -5.75 -6.42
N ASN A 76 1.34 -6.36 -5.47
CA ASN A 76 0.53 -7.54 -5.74
C ASN A 76 -0.61 -7.23 -6.73
N GLN A 77 -1.25 -6.06 -6.63
CA GLN A 77 -2.28 -5.63 -7.57
C GLN A 77 -1.73 -5.43 -8.99
N VAL A 78 -0.55 -4.81 -9.11
CA VAL A 78 0.16 -4.68 -10.40
C VAL A 78 0.47 -6.06 -10.99
N ALA A 79 0.98 -6.99 -10.17
CA ALA A 79 1.27 -8.35 -10.62
C ALA A 79 0.01 -9.12 -11.05
N ILE A 80 -1.11 -8.96 -10.32
CA ILE A 80 -2.41 -9.56 -10.71
C ILE A 80 -2.85 -9.00 -12.07
N ALA A 81 -2.77 -7.69 -12.28
CA ALA A 81 -3.14 -7.06 -13.54
C ALA A 81 -2.28 -7.60 -14.71
N GLN A 82 -0.96 -7.70 -14.51
CA GLN A 82 -0.04 -8.27 -15.50
C GLN A 82 -0.39 -9.70 -15.89
N ILE A 83 -0.72 -10.53 -14.89
CA ILE A 83 -1.04 -11.95 -15.10
C ILE A 83 -2.42 -12.13 -15.74
N VAL A 84 -3.39 -11.29 -15.39
CA VAL A 84 -4.71 -11.26 -16.05
C VAL A 84 -4.57 -10.83 -17.51
N GLY A 85 -3.75 -9.81 -17.79
CA GLY A 85 -3.40 -9.41 -19.17
C GLY A 85 -2.73 -10.53 -19.95
N LEU A 86 -1.72 -11.18 -19.36
CA LEU A 86 -1.04 -12.32 -19.98
C LEU A 86 -1.99 -13.50 -20.25
N ARG A 87 -2.94 -13.76 -19.35
CA ARG A 87 -3.95 -14.81 -19.53
C ARG A 87 -4.85 -14.51 -20.72
N SER A 88 -5.30 -13.26 -20.86
CA SER A 88 -6.14 -12.80 -21.96
C SER A 88 -5.40 -12.90 -23.30
N TRP A 89 -4.16 -12.41 -23.35
CA TRP A 89 -3.32 -12.49 -24.54
C TRP A 89 -2.99 -13.94 -24.95
N ALA A 90 -2.60 -14.80 -24.00
CA ALA A 90 -2.32 -16.21 -24.29
C ALA A 90 -3.55 -16.97 -24.79
N GLN A 91 -4.74 -16.59 -24.34
CA GLN A 91 -6.01 -17.15 -24.80
C GLN A 91 -6.36 -16.64 -26.21
N TYR A 92 -6.20 -15.34 -26.45
CA TYR A 92 -6.30 -14.73 -27.77
C TYR A 92 -5.37 -15.45 -28.78
N GLU A 93 -4.07 -15.53 -28.50
CA GLU A 93 -3.08 -16.23 -29.35
C GLU A 93 -3.44 -17.70 -29.59
N CYS A 94 -4.06 -18.35 -28.60
CA CYS A 94 -4.54 -19.71 -28.76
C CYS A 94 -5.64 -19.75 -29.83
N TYR A 95 -6.71 -18.96 -29.70
CA TYR A 95 -7.81 -18.91 -30.69
C TYR A 95 -7.38 -18.40 -32.07
N THR A 96 -6.38 -17.51 -32.15
CA THR A 96 -5.79 -17.05 -33.42
C THR A 96 -5.27 -18.20 -34.26
N TYR A 97 -4.59 -19.17 -33.65
CA TYR A 97 -3.91 -20.24 -34.37
C TYR A 97 -4.54 -21.63 -34.17
N ASN A 98 -5.40 -21.82 -33.18
CA ASN A 98 -5.95 -23.11 -32.79
C ASN A 98 -7.31 -22.97 -32.08
N ASN A 99 -8.36 -23.64 -32.58
CA ASN A 99 -9.66 -23.64 -31.91
C ASN A 99 -9.85 -24.79 -30.91
N SER A 100 -8.91 -25.74 -30.86
CA SER A 100 -8.99 -26.93 -30.03
C SER A 100 -8.07 -26.82 -28.80
N GLY A 101 -8.61 -27.11 -27.61
CA GLY A 101 -7.83 -27.14 -26.37
C GLY A 101 -7.59 -25.78 -25.69
N CYS A 102 -8.07 -24.67 -26.27
CA CYS A 102 -7.86 -23.32 -25.72
C CYS A 102 -8.69 -23.02 -24.45
N GLY A 103 -9.71 -23.83 -24.16
CA GLY A 103 -10.65 -23.67 -23.07
C GLY A 103 -12.06 -23.39 -23.59
N ASN A 104 -13.07 -23.40 -22.72
CA ASN A 104 -14.42 -22.98 -23.08
C ASN A 104 -14.58 -21.50 -22.75
N GLN A 105 -14.47 -20.61 -23.74
CA GLN A 105 -15.41 -19.49 -23.75
C GLN A 105 -16.73 -20.03 -24.27
N GLY A 106 -17.86 -19.57 -23.71
CA GLY A 106 -19.17 -20.05 -24.09
C GLY A 106 -19.43 -19.77 -25.57
N GLY A 107 -19.15 -20.74 -26.43
CA GLY A 107 -19.32 -20.66 -27.88
C GLY A 107 -17.99 -20.43 -28.61
N ALA A 108 -17.24 -21.49 -28.88
CA ALA A 108 -16.39 -21.49 -30.07
C ALA A 108 -17.34 -21.36 -31.27
N ASP A 109 -17.25 -20.27 -32.02
CA ASP A 109 -17.96 -20.17 -33.30
C ASP A 109 -17.44 -21.31 -34.19
N PRO A 110 -18.31 -22.20 -34.71
CA PRO A 110 -17.91 -23.20 -35.71
C PRO A 110 -17.18 -22.60 -36.93
N ASN A 111 -17.34 -21.29 -37.16
CA ASN A 111 -16.70 -20.53 -38.23
C ASN A 111 -15.46 -19.75 -37.77
N ASP A 112 -14.93 -19.98 -36.57
CA ASP A 112 -13.74 -19.26 -36.08
C ASP A 112 -12.53 -19.48 -37.03
N LEU A 113 -11.77 -18.41 -37.31
CA LEU A 113 -10.79 -18.34 -38.40
C LEU A 113 -9.74 -19.46 -38.32
N ALA A 114 -9.41 -20.04 -37.16
CA ALA A 114 -8.51 -21.20 -37.14
C ALA A 114 -9.13 -22.46 -37.78
N SER A 115 -10.46 -22.67 -37.74
CA SER A 115 -11.13 -23.75 -38.46
C SER A 115 -11.12 -23.51 -39.98
N GLN A 116 -11.24 -22.24 -40.38
CA GLN A 116 -11.17 -21.80 -41.78
C GLN A 116 -9.75 -21.81 -42.34
N ILE A 117 -8.76 -21.30 -41.61
CA ILE A 117 -7.32 -21.39 -41.92
C ILE A 117 -6.94 -22.86 -42.03
N GLN A 118 -7.33 -23.71 -41.09
CA GLN A 118 -7.05 -25.14 -41.17
C GLN A 118 -7.68 -25.77 -42.43
N SER A 119 -8.91 -25.39 -42.81
CA SER A 119 -9.55 -25.88 -44.03
C SER A 119 -8.91 -25.36 -45.33
N THR A 120 -8.34 -24.15 -45.30
CA THR A 120 -7.70 -23.48 -46.45
C THR A 120 -6.24 -23.94 -46.65
N VAL A 121 -5.50 -24.11 -45.56
CA VAL A 121 -4.16 -24.73 -45.54
C VAL A 121 -4.22 -26.19 -46.02
N ASN A 122 -5.29 -26.90 -45.66
CA ASN A 122 -5.50 -28.29 -46.09
C ASN A 122 -6.00 -28.43 -47.55
N SER A 123 -6.44 -27.36 -48.20
CA SER A 123 -7.04 -27.39 -49.56
C SER A 123 -6.19 -26.72 -50.65
N SER A 124 -4.99 -26.23 -50.34
CA SER A 124 -4.12 -25.53 -51.30
C SER A 124 -2.69 -26.11 -51.38
N GLU A 125 -2.03 -25.91 -52.52
CA GLU A 125 -0.58 -26.15 -52.70
C GLU A 125 0.28 -25.23 -51.78
N ALA A 126 -0.33 -24.28 -51.06
CA ALA A 126 0.28 -23.50 -49.97
C ALA A 126 0.53 -24.32 -48.69
N SER A 127 0.14 -25.60 -48.69
CA SER A 127 0.38 -26.60 -47.63
C SER A 127 1.86 -26.84 -47.24
N GLY A 128 2.83 -26.34 -48.02
CA GLY A 128 4.26 -26.51 -47.74
C GLY A 128 4.77 -25.68 -46.55
N ILE A 129 5.23 -24.45 -46.83
CA ILE A 129 5.93 -23.61 -45.84
C ILE A 129 4.95 -22.99 -44.84
N TRP A 130 3.83 -22.43 -45.32
CA TRP A 130 2.85 -21.77 -44.46
C TRP A 130 2.08 -22.74 -43.57
N GLY A 131 1.75 -23.93 -44.07
CA GLY A 131 1.12 -24.97 -43.26
C GLY A 131 1.97 -25.42 -42.07
N THR A 132 3.28 -25.62 -42.29
CA THR A 132 4.23 -26.01 -41.23
C THR A 132 4.46 -24.89 -40.21
N VAL A 133 4.55 -23.64 -40.68
CA VAL A 133 4.73 -22.45 -39.83
C VAL A 133 3.49 -22.22 -38.97
N LEU A 134 2.29 -22.22 -39.57
CA LEU A 134 1.03 -22.01 -38.85
C LEU A 134 0.72 -23.16 -37.89
N SER A 135 1.01 -24.42 -38.24
CA SER A 135 0.88 -25.54 -37.29
C SER A 135 1.85 -25.42 -36.13
N GLY A 136 3.07 -24.92 -36.37
CA GLY A 136 4.04 -24.62 -35.31
C GLY A 136 3.54 -23.53 -34.36
N TYR A 137 2.91 -22.47 -34.89
CA TYR A 137 2.25 -21.45 -34.07
C TYR A 137 1.07 -22.01 -33.28
N ALA A 138 0.21 -22.83 -33.89
CA ALA A 138 -0.92 -23.48 -33.25
C ALA A 138 -0.52 -24.40 -32.08
N ASP A 139 0.54 -25.19 -32.26
CA ASP A 139 1.10 -26.05 -31.20
C ASP A 139 1.68 -25.19 -30.07
N SER A 140 2.44 -24.15 -30.42
CA SER A 140 3.09 -23.27 -29.44
C SER A 140 2.11 -22.43 -28.63
N SER A 141 1.05 -21.90 -29.25
CA SER A 141 0.03 -21.09 -28.59
C SER A 141 -0.86 -21.95 -27.68
N SER A 142 -1.20 -23.18 -28.10
CA SER A 142 -1.92 -24.12 -27.25
C SER A 142 -1.11 -24.59 -26.04
N ALA A 143 0.20 -24.81 -26.22
CA ALA A 143 1.12 -25.17 -25.15
C ALA A 143 1.31 -24.02 -24.16
N LEU A 144 1.49 -22.79 -24.66
CA LEU A 144 1.55 -21.57 -23.86
C LEU A 144 0.26 -21.40 -23.05
N ASN A 145 -0.90 -21.44 -23.69
CA ASN A 145 -2.19 -21.29 -23.03
C ASN A 145 -2.45 -22.38 -21.98
N SER A 146 -2.05 -23.63 -22.25
CA SER A 146 -2.17 -24.76 -21.31
C SER A 146 -1.24 -24.62 -20.10
N ALA A 147 -0.08 -23.98 -20.26
CA ALA A 147 0.86 -23.70 -19.16
C ALA A 147 0.45 -22.46 -18.34
N VAL A 148 -0.04 -21.41 -19.02
CA VAL A 148 -0.47 -20.14 -18.41
C VAL A 148 -1.75 -20.36 -17.59
N ARG A 149 -2.76 -21.05 -18.12
CA ARG A 149 -4.07 -21.20 -17.46
C ARG A 149 -4.03 -21.66 -15.98
N PRO A 150 -3.34 -22.76 -15.61
CA PRO A 150 -3.26 -23.18 -14.20
C PRO A 150 -2.33 -22.31 -13.37
N THR A 151 -1.25 -21.77 -13.96
CA THR A 151 -0.25 -21.00 -13.23
C THR A 151 -0.77 -19.61 -12.87
N THR A 152 -1.54 -18.96 -13.75
CA THR A 152 -2.14 -17.65 -13.46
C THR A 152 -3.13 -17.72 -12.31
N ALA A 153 -3.95 -18.78 -12.24
CA ALA A 153 -4.89 -18.97 -11.13
C ALA A 153 -4.18 -19.05 -9.78
N VAL A 154 -3.12 -19.86 -9.69
CA VAL A 154 -2.32 -20.02 -8.47
C VAL A 154 -1.67 -18.70 -8.06
N ILE A 155 -1.08 -17.96 -9.00
CA ILE A 155 -0.40 -16.71 -8.67
C ILE A 155 -1.42 -15.65 -8.19
N VAL A 156 -2.58 -15.54 -8.83
CA VAL A 156 -3.63 -14.61 -8.38
C VAL A 156 -4.15 -14.99 -6.99
N ASP A 157 -4.42 -16.27 -6.73
CA ASP A 157 -4.87 -16.75 -5.42
C ASP A 157 -3.83 -16.46 -4.32
N MET A 158 -2.55 -16.68 -4.62
CA MET A 158 -1.44 -16.38 -3.70
C MET A 158 -1.32 -14.88 -3.43
N ALA A 159 -1.32 -14.05 -4.48
CA ALA A 159 -1.24 -12.60 -4.35
C ALA A 159 -2.43 -12.03 -3.56
N ASN A 160 -3.65 -12.48 -3.86
CA ASN A 160 -4.85 -12.12 -3.10
C ASN A 160 -4.76 -12.56 -1.63
N THR A 161 -4.23 -13.76 -1.36
CA THR A 161 -4.03 -14.23 0.02
C THR A 161 -3.02 -13.36 0.77
N ILE A 162 -1.94 -12.95 0.11
CA ILE A 162 -0.94 -12.04 0.68
C ILE A 162 -1.57 -10.67 0.94
N ASP A 163 -2.37 -10.12 0.02
CA ASP A 163 -3.06 -8.85 0.23
C ASP A 163 -3.99 -8.88 1.44
N VAL A 164 -4.80 -9.93 1.58
CA VAL A 164 -5.68 -10.12 2.74
C VAL A 164 -4.85 -10.21 4.03
N ALA A 165 -3.73 -10.94 4.00
CA ALA A 165 -2.85 -11.09 5.15
C ALA A 165 -2.16 -9.77 5.53
N LEU A 166 -1.64 -9.01 4.56
CA LEU A 166 -1.00 -7.70 4.77
C LEU A 166 -2.01 -6.68 5.31
N SER A 167 -3.21 -6.62 4.72
CA SER A 167 -4.31 -5.77 5.19
C SER A 167 -4.69 -6.08 6.64
N ALA A 168 -4.89 -7.37 6.95
CA ALA A 168 -5.23 -7.80 8.30
C ALA A 168 -4.08 -7.51 9.29
N ALA A 169 -2.84 -7.81 8.91
CA ALA A 169 -1.66 -7.60 9.76
C ALA A 169 -1.46 -6.12 10.08
N SER A 170 -1.50 -5.22 9.09
CA SER A 170 -1.37 -3.77 9.31
C SER A 170 -2.44 -3.26 10.28
N ARG A 171 -3.70 -3.64 10.07
CA ARG A 171 -4.81 -3.23 10.94
C ARG A 171 -4.70 -3.78 12.36
N VAL A 172 -4.34 -5.06 12.51
CA VAL A 172 -4.17 -5.70 13.83
C VAL A 172 -2.99 -5.09 14.57
N PHE A 173 -1.87 -4.83 13.89
CA PHE A 173 -0.69 -4.23 14.49
C PHE A 173 -1.01 -2.82 15.00
N HIS A 174 -1.63 -1.99 14.18
CA HIS A 174 -2.04 -0.64 14.55
C HIS A 174 -3.05 -0.62 15.71
N LEU A 175 -4.11 -1.44 15.63
CA LEU A 175 -5.08 -1.55 16.73
C LEU A 175 -4.40 -2.05 18.01
N GLY A 176 -3.42 -2.94 17.89
CA GLY A 176 -2.59 -3.41 18.98
C GLY A 176 -1.79 -2.29 19.63
N VAL A 177 -1.10 -1.45 18.84
CA VAL A 177 -0.34 -0.30 19.35
C VAL A 177 -1.26 0.72 20.04
N VAL A 178 -2.40 1.06 19.44
CA VAL A 178 -3.38 1.97 20.06
C VAL A 178 -3.94 1.38 21.36
N ALA A 179 -4.28 0.09 21.37
CA ALA A 179 -4.78 -0.60 22.56
C ALA A 179 -3.72 -0.71 23.66
N ASP A 180 -2.45 -0.91 23.32
CA ASP A 180 -1.32 -0.95 24.24
C ASP A 180 -1.18 0.38 25.00
N LEU A 181 -1.16 1.50 24.26
CA LEU A 181 -1.14 2.84 24.85
C LEU A 181 -2.39 3.10 25.72
N ALA A 182 -3.58 2.74 25.23
CA ALA A 182 -4.83 2.92 25.98
C ALA A 182 -4.89 2.04 27.25
N SER A 183 -4.36 0.82 27.20
CA SER A 183 -4.34 -0.11 28.34
C SER A 183 -3.41 0.37 29.46
N THR A 184 -2.30 1.02 29.08
CA THR A 184 -1.37 1.69 30.00
C THR A 184 -2.08 2.80 30.77
N ALA A 185 -2.91 3.60 30.09
CA ALA A 185 -3.74 4.62 30.72
C ALA A 185 -4.77 4.01 31.71
N ALA A 186 -5.29 2.82 31.42
CA ALA A 186 -6.32 2.14 32.22
C ALA A 186 -5.81 1.37 33.45
N ASN A 187 -4.51 1.43 33.81
CA ASN A 187 -3.91 0.69 34.94
C ASN A 187 -3.98 -0.84 34.84
N THR A 188 -4.12 -1.39 33.64
CA THR A 188 -4.16 -2.85 33.47
C THR A 188 -2.77 -3.50 33.37
N GLY A 189 -1.70 -2.71 33.45
CA GLY A 189 -0.32 -3.16 33.65
C GLY A 189 0.33 -3.86 32.45
N ALA A 190 -0.26 -3.76 31.26
CA ALA A 190 0.08 -4.62 30.11
C ALA A 190 0.65 -3.88 28.88
N GLY A 191 1.15 -2.65 29.03
CA GLY A 191 1.68 -1.89 27.89
C GLY A 191 3.17 -1.58 27.96
N ILE A 192 3.82 -1.40 26.79
CA ILE A 192 5.28 -1.26 26.68
C ILE A 192 5.84 -0.10 27.51
N ILE A 193 5.08 0.99 27.64
CA ILE A 193 5.49 2.17 28.41
C ILE A 193 5.60 1.79 29.89
N GLY A 194 4.62 1.04 30.41
CA GLY A 194 4.65 0.54 31.78
C GLY A 194 5.82 -0.41 32.03
N GLU A 195 6.08 -1.33 31.10
CA GLU A 195 7.21 -2.27 31.19
C GLU A 195 8.56 -1.56 31.20
N VAL A 196 8.76 -0.57 30.30
CA VAL A 196 9.98 0.22 30.23
C VAL A 196 10.18 1.05 31.50
N VAL A 197 9.11 1.60 32.07
CA VAL A 197 9.18 2.32 33.35
C VAL A 197 9.64 1.39 34.46
N GLN A 198 9.02 0.22 34.61
CA GLN A 198 9.36 -0.74 35.67
C GLN A 198 10.77 -1.32 35.50
N ALA A 199 11.23 -1.54 34.26
CA ALA A 199 12.57 -2.02 33.97
C ALA A 199 13.66 -1.02 34.35
N ASN A 200 13.41 0.29 34.19
CA ASN A 200 14.37 1.34 34.49
C ASN A 200 14.33 1.81 35.96
N ASP A 201 13.14 1.89 36.55
CA ASP A 201 12.94 2.26 37.94
C ASP A 201 11.73 1.54 38.57
N PRO A 202 11.95 0.45 39.33
CA PRO A 202 10.89 -0.33 39.96
C PRO A 202 10.08 0.41 41.04
N GLN A 203 10.50 1.62 41.43
CA GLN A 203 9.76 2.46 42.38
C GLN A 203 9.02 3.60 41.68
N ALA A 204 9.20 3.75 40.36
CA ALA A 204 8.46 4.70 39.55
C ALA A 204 7.15 4.07 39.07
N GLN A 205 6.14 4.92 38.93
CA GLN A 205 4.85 4.56 38.36
C GLN A 205 4.35 5.70 37.49
N ILE A 206 3.45 5.40 36.57
CA ILE A 206 2.78 6.44 35.79
C ILE A 206 1.87 7.21 36.76
N SER A 207 2.00 8.54 36.78
CA SER A 207 1.21 9.38 37.67
C SER A 207 -0.28 9.36 37.29
N THR A 208 -1.16 9.80 38.19
CA THR A 208 -2.60 9.91 37.89
C THR A 208 -2.84 10.82 36.69
N PHE A 209 -2.12 11.94 36.61
CA PHE A 209 -2.18 12.84 35.47
C PHE A 209 -1.58 12.19 34.20
N GLY A 210 -0.48 11.44 34.32
CA GLY A 210 0.14 10.71 33.21
C GLY A 210 -0.77 9.68 32.55
N LYS A 211 -1.68 9.07 33.32
CA LYS A 211 -2.69 8.15 32.77
C LYS A 211 -3.72 8.88 31.93
N VAL A 212 -4.14 10.07 32.37
CA VAL A 212 -5.08 10.92 31.61
C VAL A 212 -4.44 11.40 30.31
N THR A 213 -3.17 11.83 30.34
CA THR A 213 -2.46 12.26 29.13
C THR A 213 -2.30 11.10 28.15
N LEU A 214 -1.83 9.94 28.60
CA LEU A 214 -1.69 8.76 27.73
C LEU A 214 -3.01 8.32 27.12
N GLY A 215 -4.12 8.43 27.85
CA GLY A 215 -5.46 8.13 27.30
C GLY A 215 -5.88 9.12 26.20
N ALA A 216 -5.57 10.41 26.39
CA ALA A 216 -5.82 11.44 25.37
C ALA A 216 -4.90 11.26 24.15
N ASP A 217 -3.63 10.93 24.37
CA ASP A 217 -2.65 10.68 23.32
C ASP A 217 -3.04 9.44 22.50
N ALA A 218 -3.47 8.36 23.15
CA ALA A 218 -3.99 7.17 22.47
C ALA A 218 -5.19 7.48 21.57
N ALA A 219 -6.12 8.33 22.04
CA ALA A 219 -7.26 8.77 21.25
C ALA A 219 -6.84 9.67 20.06
N ALA A 220 -5.85 10.54 20.26
CA ALA A 220 -5.30 11.37 19.19
C ALA A 220 -4.61 10.53 18.12
N ILE A 221 -3.80 9.55 18.51
CA ILE A 221 -3.14 8.59 17.61
C ILE A 221 -4.18 7.77 16.84
N ALA A 222 -5.22 7.26 17.52
CA ALA A 222 -6.31 6.55 16.87
C ALA A 222 -7.05 7.42 15.83
N GLY A 223 -7.17 8.72 16.07
CA GLY A 223 -7.75 9.68 15.13
C GLY A 223 -6.81 10.14 14.02
N PHE A 224 -5.50 10.02 14.21
CA PHE A 224 -4.48 10.42 13.23
C PHE A 224 -4.49 9.55 11.98
N THR A 225 -4.78 8.27 12.15
CA THR A 225 -4.92 7.31 11.05
C THR A 225 -6.36 6.91 10.82
N LYS A 226 -6.69 6.54 9.59
CA LYS A 226 -7.96 5.94 9.19
C LYS A 226 -7.72 4.63 8.47
N THR A 227 -8.70 3.74 8.55
CA THR A 227 -8.76 2.57 7.66
C THR A 227 -9.67 2.90 6.49
N ASN A 228 -9.12 2.92 5.28
CA ASN A 228 -9.94 3.07 4.08
C ASN A 228 -10.67 1.74 3.79
N ALA A 229 -11.97 1.82 3.50
CA ALA A 229 -12.81 0.64 3.38
C ALA A 229 -12.67 -0.03 2.00
N LYS A 230 -12.92 -1.34 1.98
CA LYS A 230 -12.91 -2.16 0.76
C LYS A 230 -13.90 -1.68 -0.31
N SER A 231 -15.08 -1.22 0.11
CA SER A 231 -16.18 -0.81 -0.77
C SER A 231 -16.89 0.43 -0.21
N GLY A 232 -17.34 1.33 -1.10
CA GLY A 232 -18.09 2.53 -0.70
C GLY A 232 -17.22 3.68 -0.16
N ASP A 233 -15.89 3.53 -0.15
CA ASP A 233 -14.92 4.57 0.20
C ASP A 233 -14.20 5.09 -1.04
N THR A 234 -14.91 5.89 -1.84
CA THR A 234 -14.40 6.45 -3.09
C THR A 234 -13.13 7.28 -2.89
N GLN A 235 -12.97 7.97 -1.77
CA GLN A 235 -11.78 8.78 -1.50
C GLN A 235 -10.55 7.92 -1.25
N GLY A 236 -10.67 6.88 -0.42
CA GLY A 236 -9.59 5.93 -0.18
C GLY A 236 -9.24 5.14 -1.44
N GLN A 237 -10.23 4.71 -2.20
CA GLN A 237 -10.00 3.98 -3.45
C GLN A 237 -9.29 4.85 -4.50
N ASN A 238 -9.71 6.11 -4.67
CA ASN A 238 -9.08 7.05 -5.61
C ASN A 238 -7.67 7.49 -5.21
N ARG A 239 -7.19 7.14 -4.02
CA ARG A 239 -5.80 7.38 -3.62
C ARG A 239 -4.86 6.27 -4.08
N ILE A 240 -5.26 5.01 -3.90
CA ILE A 240 -4.39 3.86 -4.20
C ILE A 240 -4.51 3.40 -5.65
N ALA A 241 -5.71 3.49 -6.24
CA ALA A 241 -5.96 3.02 -7.60
C ALA A 241 -5.06 3.69 -8.65
N PRO A 242 -4.87 5.03 -8.66
CA PRO A 242 -3.95 5.66 -9.61
C PRO A 242 -2.50 5.21 -9.43
N THR A 243 -2.08 4.88 -8.21
CA THR A 243 -0.71 4.38 -7.96
C THR A 243 -0.54 3.01 -8.62
N VAL A 244 -1.49 2.10 -8.42
CA VAL A 244 -1.49 0.78 -9.06
C VAL A 244 -1.49 0.91 -10.59
N LEU A 245 -2.35 1.77 -11.13
CA LEU A 245 -2.54 1.90 -12.58
C LEU A 245 -1.36 2.58 -13.28
N ASN A 246 -0.75 3.58 -12.65
CA ASN A 246 0.45 4.24 -13.18
C ASN A 246 1.71 3.36 -13.08
N ASP A 247 1.71 2.36 -12.18
CA ASP A 247 2.81 1.40 -12.01
C ASP A 247 2.65 0.16 -12.91
N LEU A 248 1.58 0.08 -13.73
CA LEU A 248 1.44 -0.97 -14.73
C LEU A 248 2.55 -0.86 -15.79
N ASP A 249 2.93 -2.01 -16.34
CA ASP A 249 3.83 -2.03 -17.48
C ASP A 249 3.08 -1.75 -18.79
N ALA A 250 3.83 -1.36 -19.82
CA ALA A 250 3.25 -1.02 -21.12
C ALA A 250 2.38 -2.15 -21.70
N PHE A 251 2.73 -3.42 -21.44
CA PHE A 251 1.95 -4.57 -21.88
C PHE A 251 0.60 -4.70 -21.16
N SER A 252 0.50 -4.40 -19.86
CA SER A 252 -0.79 -4.44 -19.16
C SER A 252 -1.66 -3.23 -19.51
N GLU A 253 -1.02 -2.09 -19.73
CA GLU A 253 -1.67 -0.83 -20.11
C GLU A 253 -2.27 -0.87 -21.52
N SER A 254 -1.49 -1.27 -22.54
CA SER A 254 -1.96 -1.37 -23.92
C SER A 254 -1.17 -2.41 -24.72
N ARG A 255 -1.90 -3.33 -25.37
CA ARG A 255 -1.37 -4.35 -26.29
C ARG A 255 -1.89 -4.05 -27.68
N SER A 256 -1.31 -3.04 -28.33
CA SER A 256 -1.65 -2.72 -29.71
C SER A 256 -0.56 -3.21 -30.66
N ALA A 257 -0.99 -3.85 -31.75
CA ALA A 257 -0.11 -4.20 -32.87
C ALA A 257 -0.83 -3.89 -34.17
N SER A 258 -0.11 -3.28 -35.11
CA SER A 258 -0.59 -3.09 -36.48
C SER A 258 0.50 -3.56 -37.44
N ASP A 259 0.18 -4.58 -38.21
CA ASP A 259 1.12 -5.13 -39.18
C ASP A 259 1.01 -4.36 -40.51
N PRO A 260 2.13 -4.15 -41.21
CA PRO A 260 2.07 -3.71 -42.60
C PRO A 260 1.30 -4.74 -43.43
N PRO A 261 0.61 -4.32 -44.51
CA PRO A 261 -0.17 -5.24 -45.31
C PRO A 261 0.72 -6.35 -45.88
N TYR A 262 0.24 -7.58 -45.80
CA TYR A 262 0.88 -8.72 -46.43
C TYR A 262 0.04 -9.24 -47.59
N GLU A 263 0.73 -9.78 -48.59
CA GLU A 263 0.12 -10.36 -49.79
C GLU A 263 -0.09 -11.86 -49.59
N ALA A 264 -1.32 -12.33 -49.84
CA ALA A 264 -1.66 -13.76 -49.80
C ALA A 264 -2.15 -14.21 -51.18
N ASP A 265 -1.54 -15.26 -51.73
CA ASP A 265 -1.96 -15.85 -53.00
C ASP A 265 -3.33 -16.50 -52.85
N LEU A 266 -4.25 -16.20 -53.77
CA LEU A 266 -5.60 -16.75 -53.80
C LEU A 266 -5.70 -17.86 -54.86
N TRP A 267 -6.65 -18.77 -54.66
CA TRP A 267 -7.02 -19.72 -55.71
C TRP A 267 -7.64 -18.97 -56.89
N ASN A 268 -7.26 -19.33 -58.12
CA ASN A 268 -7.79 -18.71 -59.34
C ASN A 268 -9.00 -19.48 -59.91
N PRO A 269 -10.25 -19.08 -59.62
CA PRO A 269 -11.44 -19.70 -60.22
C PRO A 269 -11.52 -19.53 -61.75
N PHE A 270 -10.72 -18.64 -62.32
CA PHE A 270 -10.69 -18.29 -63.74
C PHE A 270 -9.46 -18.83 -64.48
N ALA A 271 -8.78 -19.86 -63.94
CA ALA A 271 -7.59 -20.50 -64.53
C ALA A 271 -7.78 -21.04 -65.97
N PHE A 272 -9.00 -21.01 -66.51
CA PHE A 272 -9.33 -21.35 -67.90
C PHE A 272 -9.15 -20.19 -68.90
N ILE A 273 -8.77 -18.99 -68.44
CA ILE A 273 -8.51 -17.80 -69.27
C ILE A 273 -6.99 -17.67 -69.51
N PRO A 274 -6.50 -17.27 -70.71
CA PRO A 274 -5.07 -17.38 -71.10
C PRO A 274 -4.08 -16.42 -70.39
N TYR A 275 -4.43 -15.88 -69.23
CA TYR A 275 -3.67 -14.83 -68.55
C TYR A 275 -3.13 -15.35 -67.21
N ASN A 276 -1.83 -15.14 -66.96
CA ASN A 276 -1.03 -15.93 -66.02
C ASN A 276 -0.71 -15.20 -64.68
N ASP A 277 -1.38 -14.08 -64.38
CA ASP A 277 -1.20 -13.37 -63.12
C ASP A 277 -2.10 -13.99 -62.04
N GLN A 278 -1.49 -14.50 -60.96
CA GLN A 278 -2.20 -15.10 -59.84
C GLN A 278 -3.05 -14.03 -59.11
N PRO A 279 -4.30 -14.33 -58.75
CA PRO A 279 -5.06 -13.44 -57.89
C PRO A 279 -4.43 -13.40 -56.50
N TYR A 280 -4.44 -12.23 -55.88
CA TYR A 280 -3.84 -12.04 -54.56
C TYR A 280 -4.73 -11.16 -53.67
N ALA A 281 -4.65 -11.37 -52.36
CA ALA A 281 -5.28 -10.55 -51.34
C ALA A 281 -4.23 -9.66 -50.67
N MET A 282 -4.57 -8.41 -50.42
CA MET A 282 -3.85 -7.53 -49.50
C MET A 282 -4.63 -7.47 -48.20
N ILE A 283 -4.01 -7.88 -47.09
CA ILE A 283 -4.65 -7.98 -45.78
C ILE A 283 -3.89 -7.11 -44.77
N TRP A 284 -4.63 -6.29 -44.04
CA TRP A 284 -4.18 -5.52 -42.89
C TRP A 284 -4.74 -6.15 -41.62
N ASN A 285 -3.91 -6.26 -40.59
CA ASN A 285 -4.33 -6.70 -39.27
C ASN A 285 -4.16 -5.55 -38.27
N SER A 286 -5.17 -5.37 -37.43
CA SER A 286 -5.12 -4.49 -36.27
C SER A 286 -5.47 -5.28 -35.01
N HIS A 287 -4.57 -5.26 -34.04
CA HIS A 287 -4.76 -5.82 -32.71
C HIS A 287 -4.84 -4.71 -31.68
N SER A 288 -5.71 -4.87 -30.69
CA SER A 288 -5.78 -4.01 -29.52
C SER A 288 -6.24 -4.80 -28.31
N GLY A 289 -5.66 -4.47 -27.17
CA GLY A 289 -5.97 -5.11 -25.91
C GLY A 289 -5.44 -4.30 -24.73
N GLY A 290 -5.91 -4.63 -23.53
CA GLY A 290 -5.50 -3.96 -22.30
C GLY A 290 -6.07 -4.63 -21.07
N THR A 291 -5.64 -4.17 -19.90
CA THR A 291 -6.09 -4.67 -18.60
C THR A 291 -6.63 -3.53 -17.75
N GLU A 292 -7.79 -3.73 -17.12
CA GLU A 292 -8.50 -2.70 -16.37
C GLU A 292 -9.11 -3.22 -15.07
N TRP A 293 -9.26 -2.30 -14.12
CA TRP A 293 -9.94 -2.56 -12.86
C TRP A 293 -11.42 -2.16 -12.94
N LYS A 294 -12.33 -3.11 -12.71
CA LYS A 294 -13.78 -2.95 -12.86
C LYS A 294 -14.52 -3.10 -11.53
N ASN A 295 -15.81 -2.77 -11.57
CA ASN A 295 -16.78 -2.98 -10.49
C ASN A 295 -16.34 -2.43 -9.12
N GLY A 296 -15.96 -1.14 -9.07
CA GLY A 296 -15.54 -0.48 -7.83
C GLY A 296 -14.32 -1.14 -7.18
N TYR A 297 -13.36 -1.56 -8.01
CA TYR A 297 -12.10 -2.19 -7.63
C TYR A 297 -12.23 -3.62 -7.07
N THR A 298 -13.28 -4.34 -7.46
CA THR A 298 -13.51 -5.73 -7.02
C THR A 298 -13.13 -6.79 -8.05
N GLN A 299 -12.79 -6.37 -9.28
CA GLN A 299 -12.52 -7.28 -10.38
C GLN A 299 -11.45 -6.74 -11.32
N TRP A 300 -10.43 -7.54 -11.63
CA TRP A 300 -9.53 -7.26 -12.77
C TRP A 300 -10.08 -7.94 -14.02
N SER A 301 -10.10 -7.21 -15.13
CA SER A 301 -10.53 -7.71 -16.43
C SER A 301 -9.51 -7.33 -17.49
N ALA A 302 -9.22 -8.24 -18.42
CA ALA A 302 -8.45 -7.98 -19.62
C ALA A 302 -9.21 -8.45 -20.85
N MET A 303 -8.96 -7.78 -21.97
CA MET A 303 -9.52 -8.07 -23.27
C MET A 303 -8.43 -7.91 -24.32
N ASP A 304 -8.43 -8.80 -25.30
CA ASP A 304 -7.52 -8.83 -26.44
C ASP A 304 -8.32 -9.19 -27.69
N VAL A 305 -8.37 -8.28 -28.66
CA VAL A 305 -9.19 -8.43 -29.86
C VAL A 305 -8.42 -8.04 -31.12
N SER A 306 -8.67 -8.77 -32.21
CA SER A 306 -8.10 -8.43 -33.52
C SER A 306 -9.15 -8.33 -34.62
N ASN A 307 -8.82 -7.51 -35.60
CA ASN A 307 -9.57 -7.34 -36.83
C ASN A 307 -8.63 -7.52 -38.02
N ALA A 308 -9.13 -8.17 -39.07
CA ALA A 308 -8.47 -8.25 -40.36
C ALA A 308 -9.35 -7.59 -41.43
N TYR A 309 -8.79 -6.65 -42.19
CA TYR A 309 -9.48 -5.98 -43.29
C TYR A 309 -8.60 -5.95 -44.53
N GLY A 310 -9.18 -5.87 -45.72
CA GLY A 310 -8.37 -5.81 -46.93
C GLY A 310 -9.15 -5.83 -48.24
N PHE A 311 -8.48 -6.17 -49.33
CA PHE A 311 -9.10 -6.38 -50.63
C PHE A 311 -8.42 -7.54 -51.38
N SER A 312 -9.20 -8.21 -52.21
CA SER A 312 -8.75 -9.24 -53.13
C SER A 312 -8.77 -8.70 -54.56
N ILE A 313 -7.77 -9.07 -55.35
CA ILE A 313 -7.64 -8.68 -56.74
C ILE A 313 -7.75 -9.93 -57.61
N TYR A 314 -8.78 -9.97 -58.46
CA TYR A 314 -8.95 -10.99 -59.49
C TYR A 314 -8.73 -10.37 -60.87
N TRP A 315 -7.99 -11.05 -61.73
CA TRP A 315 -7.77 -10.60 -63.11
C TRP A 315 -8.83 -11.19 -64.04
N ILE A 316 -9.64 -10.34 -64.67
CA ILE A 316 -10.60 -10.74 -65.71
C ILE A 316 -10.13 -10.26 -67.09
N SER A 317 -10.46 -11.00 -68.15
CA SER A 317 -10.15 -10.61 -69.53
C SER A 317 -11.37 -9.96 -70.18
N VAL A 318 -11.27 -8.67 -70.51
CA VAL A 318 -12.28 -7.94 -71.28
C VAL A 318 -11.65 -7.58 -72.63
N PHE A 319 -12.18 -8.15 -73.73
CA PHE A 319 -11.61 -8.00 -75.08
C PHE A 319 -10.12 -8.35 -75.20
N GLY A 320 -9.62 -9.30 -74.40
CA GLY A 320 -8.21 -9.71 -74.41
C GLY A 320 -7.27 -8.82 -73.60
N TYR A 321 -7.80 -7.80 -72.93
CA TYR A 321 -7.04 -6.95 -71.99
C TYR A 321 -7.32 -7.37 -70.54
N PRO A 322 -6.28 -7.47 -69.70
CA PRO A 322 -6.44 -7.74 -68.28
C PRO A 322 -7.03 -6.51 -67.58
N VAL A 323 -8.13 -6.71 -66.85
CA VAL A 323 -8.75 -5.69 -66.02
C VAL A 323 -8.79 -6.22 -64.59
N PRO A 324 -8.26 -5.48 -63.60
CA PRO A 324 -8.33 -5.88 -62.20
C PRO A 324 -9.76 -5.69 -61.68
N LEU A 325 -10.34 -6.76 -61.17
CA LEU A 325 -11.55 -6.75 -60.37
C LEU A 325 -11.13 -6.73 -58.91
N ILE A 326 -11.23 -5.54 -58.29
CA ILE A 326 -10.93 -5.34 -56.88
C ILE A 326 -12.21 -5.61 -56.10
N LEU A 327 -12.23 -6.68 -55.32
CA LEU A 327 -13.31 -6.98 -54.40
C LEU A 327 -12.80 -6.67 -52.99
N PRO A 328 -13.48 -5.81 -52.22
CA PRO A 328 -13.09 -5.63 -50.84
C PRO A 328 -13.22 -6.97 -50.11
N ILE A 329 -12.31 -7.25 -49.18
CA ILE A 329 -12.47 -8.31 -48.18
C ILE A 329 -13.41 -7.73 -47.12
N TRP A 330 -14.65 -7.52 -47.55
CA TRP A 330 -15.81 -7.63 -46.68
C TRP A 330 -16.40 -8.93 -47.13
N ARG A 331 -16.35 -9.99 -46.30
CA ARG A 331 -16.95 -11.30 -46.62
C ARG A 331 -16.09 -12.14 -47.59
N ILE A 332 -15.46 -13.18 -47.08
CA ILE A 332 -15.07 -14.34 -47.91
C ILE A 332 -16.36 -15.15 -48.10
N ASP A 333 -17.03 -15.05 -49.25
CA ASP A 333 -18.02 -16.05 -49.69
C ASP A 333 -17.41 -16.77 -50.90
N PRO A 334 -17.45 -18.13 -51.03
CA PRO A 334 -18.62 -18.99 -50.75
C PRO A 334 -18.32 -20.33 -50.02
N PRO A 335 -19.27 -21.12 -49.48
CA PRO A 335 -20.71 -20.94 -49.27
C PRO A 335 -21.06 -21.00 -47.77
N LEU A 336 -20.52 -20.14 -46.90
CA LEU A 336 -20.92 -20.12 -45.49
C LEU A 336 -20.85 -18.68 -44.97
N TYR A 337 -22.01 -18.20 -44.49
CA TYR A 337 -22.21 -16.91 -43.86
C TYR A 337 -21.19 -16.66 -42.73
N LEU A 338 -20.26 -15.73 -42.94
CA LEU A 338 -19.59 -15.00 -41.86
C LEU A 338 -20.12 -13.57 -41.86
N ASP A 339 -20.88 -13.25 -40.82
CA ASP A 339 -21.19 -11.88 -40.42
C ASP A 339 -20.04 -11.46 -39.50
N SER A 340 -19.28 -10.42 -39.87
CA SER A 340 -18.02 -9.91 -39.27
C SER A 340 -16.70 -10.69 -39.56
N THR A 341 -15.62 -9.94 -39.83
CA THR A 341 -14.23 -10.44 -40.04
C THR A 341 -13.46 -10.47 -38.72
N GLU A 342 -14.11 -10.97 -37.66
CA GLU A 342 -13.52 -11.11 -36.34
C GLU A 342 -12.45 -12.20 -36.35
N PHE A 343 -11.23 -11.86 -35.93
CA PHE A 343 -10.16 -12.84 -35.78
C PHE A 343 -9.71 -12.87 -34.33
N ALA A 344 -10.03 -13.96 -33.64
CA ALA A 344 -9.60 -14.28 -32.28
C ALA A 344 -9.94 -13.25 -31.20
N LEU A 345 -10.63 -13.73 -30.17
CA LEU A 345 -10.98 -12.95 -29.00
C LEU A 345 -10.37 -13.63 -27.76
N GLY A 346 -9.75 -12.82 -26.91
CA GLY A 346 -9.24 -13.25 -25.62
C GLY A 346 -9.84 -12.38 -24.53
N GLY A 347 -10.38 -13.01 -23.51
CA GLY A 347 -10.90 -12.35 -22.33
C GLY A 347 -10.43 -13.07 -21.07
N ALA A 348 -10.03 -12.30 -20.07
CA ALA A 348 -9.66 -12.83 -18.76
C ALA A 348 -10.25 -11.97 -17.65
N THR A 349 -10.74 -12.62 -16.58
CA THR A 349 -11.30 -11.92 -15.43
C THR A 349 -11.02 -12.66 -14.13
N VAL A 350 -10.78 -11.90 -13.05
CA VAL A 350 -10.73 -12.41 -11.68
C VAL A 350 -11.58 -11.52 -10.75
N GLY A 351 -12.46 -12.10 -9.92
CA GLY A 351 -13.28 -11.35 -8.95
C GLY A 351 -14.61 -12.00 -8.55
N SER A 352 -15.33 -11.43 -7.58
CA SER A 352 -16.66 -11.90 -7.17
C SER A 352 -17.78 -11.39 -8.09
N GLY A 353 -17.95 -12.07 -9.22
CA GLY A 353 -19.15 -12.04 -10.06
C GLY A 353 -19.51 -13.49 -10.41
N ARG A 354 -20.78 -13.88 -10.21
CA ARG A 354 -21.27 -15.24 -10.53
C ARG A 354 -21.03 -15.54 -12.01
N GLY A 355 -20.62 -16.78 -12.30
CA GLY A 355 -20.62 -17.36 -13.64
C GLY A 355 -22.04 -17.57 -14.18
N ASP A 356 -22.71 -16.47 -14.52
CA ASP A 356 -23.86 -16.47 -15.40
C ASP A 356 -23.39 -16.11 -16.82
N PRO A 357 -23.97 -16.66 -17.90
CA PRO A 357 -23.77 -16.11 -19.25
C PRO A 357 -24.11 -14.62 -19.18
N LEU A 358 -23.21 -13.76 -19.65
CA LEU A 358 -23.30 -12.30 -19.52
C LEU A 358 -24.41 -11.66 -20.36
N GLY A 359 -25.39 -12.45 -20.79
CA GLY A 359 -26.66 -11.97 -21.30
C GLY A 359 -27.57 -11.51 -20.16
N GLN A 360 -27.81 -10.20 -20.12
CA GLN A 360 -28.79 -9.50 -19.29
C GLN A 360 -28.31 -9.03 -17.91
N THR A 361 -27.24 -8.25 -17.87
CA THR A 361 -27.37 -6.92 -17.27
C THR A 361 -26.57 -5.94 -18.10
N ASN A 362 -27.11 -4.75 -18.28
CA ASN A 362 -26.50 -3.62 -18.98
C ASN A 362 -25.31 -3.05 -18.17
N ASN A 363 -24.46 -3.92 -17.60
CA ASN A 363 -23.38 -3.59 -16.66
C ASN A 363 -21.99 -3.66 -17.29
N TYR A 364 -21.90 -3.98 -18.57
CA TYR A 364 -20.76 -3.60 -19.42
C TYR A 364 -20.98 -2.24 -20.11
N GLY A 365 -21.97 -1.47 -19.66
CA GLY A 365 -21.93 -0.01 -19.82
C GLY A 365 -20.78 0.58 -18.98
N PRO A 366 -20.14 1.66 -19.44
CA PRO A 366 -18.88 2.14 -18.91
C PRO A 366 -19.09 2.59 -17.47
N CYS A 367 -18.12 2.30 -16.60
CA CYS A 367 -17.86 3.03 -15.37
C CYS A 367 -19.15 3.41 -14.60
N GLY A 368 -19.70 2.47 -13.82
CA GLY A 368 -20.85 2.75 -12.96
C GLY A 368 -20.68 4.12 -12.29
N ALA A 369 -21.74 4.94 -12.31
CA ALA A 369 -21.82 6.40 -12.11
C ALA A 369 -21.18 7.00 -10.83
N THR A 370 -20.38 6.23 -10.09
CA THR A 370 -19.71 6.60 -8.83
C THR A 370 -18.19 6.39 -8.84
N ALA A 371 -17.59 5.78 -9.88
CA ALA A 371 -16.13 5.66 -10.02
C ALA A 371 -15.70 5.67 -11.50
N PRO A 372 -14.88 6.64 -11.97
CA PRO A 372 -14.42 6.68 -13.36
C PRO A 372 -13.54 5.46 -13.66
N CYS A 373 -13.73 4.82 -14.82
CA CYS A 373 -12.82 3.80 -15.31
C CYS A 373 -11.49 4.49 -15.51
N THR A 374 -10.48 4.15 -14.74
CA THR A 374 -9.14 4.64 -15.00
C THR A 374 -8.49 3.60 -15.90
N ALA A 375 -8.71 3.73 -17.22
CA ALA A 375 -7.67 3.37 -18.17
C ALA A 375 -6.40 4.11 -17.70
N ALA A 376 -5.22 3.50 -17.86
CA ALA A 376 -3.96 4.11 -17.47
C ALA A 376 -3.91 5.55 -18.01
N SER A 377 -3.87 6.51 -17.08
CA SER A 377 -3.94 7.92 -17.42
C SER A 377 -2.59 8.36 -17.98
N GLY A 378 -2.51 8.50 -19.31
CA GLY A 378 -1.38 9.15 -19.96
C GLY A 378 -1.38 10.66 -19.65
N TRP A 379 -0.26 11.17 -19.14
CA TRP A 379 -0.05 12.60 -18.94
C TRP A 379 0.02 13.32 -20.31
N ASN A 380 -0.88 14.28 -20.56
CA ASN A 380 -0.94 14.97 -21.84
C ASN A 380 -0.01 16.20 -21.82
N PHE A 381 1.22 16.05 -22.36
CA PHE A 381 2.25 17.09 -22.31
C PHE A 381 1.91 18.37 -23.09
N ASN A 382 0.89 18.34 -23.95
CA ASN A 382 0.51 19.49 -24.79
C ASN A 382 -0.43 20.49 -24.09
N ASP A 383 -1.20 20.07 -23.09
CA ASP A 383 -2.19 20.93 -22.41
C ASP A 383 -2.09 20.96 -20.88
N GLY A 384 -1.23 20.14 -20.28
CA GLY A 384 -1.00 20.14 -18.83
C GLY A 384 -2.19 19.65 -18.01
N THR A 385 -3.10 18.89 -18.63
CA THR A 385 -4.28 18.31 -17.96
C THR A 385 -4.19 16.79 -17.85
N TRP A 386 -4.80 16.25 -16.80
CA TRP A 386 -5.11 14.82 -16.72
C TRP A 386 -6.31 14.57 -17.64
N SER A 387 -6.14 13.72 -18.65
CA SER A 387 -7.24 13.27 -19.49
C SER A 387 -8.31 12.61 -18.61
N ASN A 388 -9.55 13.10 -18.70
CA ASN A 388 -10.68 12.54 -18.00
C ASN A 388 -11.06 11.21 -18.69
N PRO A 389 -10.98 10.04 -18.03
CA PRO A 389 -11.20 8.75 -18.67
C PRO A 389 -12.70 8.40 -18.63
N GLY A 390 -13.52 9.34 -19.13
CA GLY A 390 -14.93 9.14 -19.42
C GLY A 390 -15.18 8.77 -20.88
N ASN A 391 -14.12 8.63 -21.70
CA ASN A 391 -14.25 8.18 -23.07
C ASN A 391 -14.17 6.65 -23.10
N GLU A 392 -15.33 6.04 -23.34
CA GLU A 392 -15.52 4.61 -23.63
C GLU A 392 -14.47 4.09 -24.64
N ASP A 393 -14.05 5.00 -25.53
CA ASP A 393 -13.01 4.87 -26.55
C ASP A 393 -11.63 4.37 -26.07
N GLN A 394 -11.24 4.59 -24.81
CA GLN A 394 -9.93 4.14 -24.29
C GLN A 394 -9.98 2.81 -23.53
N SER A 395 -11.16 2.20 -23.41
CA SER A 395 -11.32 0.97 -22.63
C SER A 395 -10.52 -0.19 -23.24
N PHE A 396 -9.90 -1.00 -22.38
CA PHE A 396 -9.01 -2.11 -22.72
C PHE A 396 -7.95 -1.70 -23.75
N GLY A 397 -7.21 -0.61 -23.46
CA GLY A 397 -6.13 -0.13 -24.32
C GLY A 397 -6.60 0.39 -25.69
N GLY A 398 -7.86 0.82 -25.80
CA GLY A 398 -8.45 1.35 -27.04
C GLY A 398 -9.16 0.31 -27.92
N SER A 399 -9.46 -0.88 -27.38
CA SER A 399 -10.05 -1.99 -28.13
C SER A 399 -11.37 -1.63 -28.82
N TYR A 400 -12.25 -0.89 -28.16
CA TYR A 400 -13.53 -0.46 -28.73
C TYR A 400 -13.38 0.60 -29.84
N THR A 401 -12.28 1.35 -29.87
CA THR A 401 -12.02 2.33 -30.93
C THR A 401 -11.28 1.71 -32.11
N ALA A 402 -10.27 0.88 -31.83
CA ALA A 402 -9.48 0.25 -32.88
C ALA A 402 -10.25 -0.89 -33.58
N ASN A 403 -10.98 -1.69 -32.81
CA ASN A 403 -11.64 -2.91 -33.26
C ASN A 403 -13.08 -3.01 -32.69
N PRO A 404 -14.00 -2.10 -33.03
CA PRO A 404 -15.31 -1.97 -32.39
C PRO A 404 -16.18 -3.23 -32.49
N THR A 405 -16.20 -3.90 -33.65
CA THR A 405 -17.01 -5.11 -33.86
C THR A 405 -16.49 -6.29 -33.03
N PRO A 406 -15.21 -6.70 -33.15
CA PRO A 406 -14.61 -7.70 -32.26
C PRO A 406 -14.73 -7.39 -30.75
N ALA A 407 -14.59 -6.12 -30.36
CA ALA A 407 -14.70 -5.71 -28.96
C ALA A 407 -16.12 -5.89 -28.41
N ASN A 408 -17.15 -5.53 -29.19
CA ASN A 408 -18.54 -5.75 -28.82
C ASN A 408 -18.88 -7.24 -28.75
N ASP A 409 -18.33 -8.03 -29.67
CA ASP A 409 -18.52 -9.48 -29.66
C ASP A 409 -17.87 -10.14 -28.45
N GLU A 410 -16.65 -9.75 -28.07
CA GLU A 410 -16.02 -10.25 -26.84
C GLU A 410 -16.74 -9.78 -25.58
N ASP A 411 -17.31 -8.57 -25.60
CA ASP A 411 -18.14 -8.06 -24.51
C ASP A 411 -19.43 -8.88 -24.34
N THR A 412 -20.07 -9.27 -25.45
CA THR A 412 -21.27 -10.13 -25.42
C THR A 412 -20.98 -11.57 -25.02
N ARG A 413 -19.83 -12.13 -25.45
CA ARG A 413 -19.36 -13.47 -25.05
C ARG A 413 -18.94 -13.50 -23.60
N GLY A 414 -18.29 -12.43 -23.16
CA GLY A 414 -17.78 -12.23 -21.83
C GLY A 414 -16.46 -12.99 -21.56
N PRO A 415 -15.69 -12.58 -20.55
CA PRO A 415 -14.39 -13.16 -20.22
C PRO A 415 -14.43 -14.60 -19.66
N GLY A 416 -15.59 -15.25 -19.67
CA GLY A 416 -15.81 -16.57 -19.07
C GLY A 416 -15.87 -16.53 -17.53
N ASN A 417 -15.77 -17.71 -16.90
CA ASN A 417 -15.76 -17.81 -15.44
C ASN A 417 -14.48 -17.21 -14.85
N SER A 418 -14.58 -16.56 -13.68
CA SER A 418 -13.40 -16.19 -12.89
C SER A 418 -12.50 -17.40 -12.69
N PHE A 419 -11.26 -17.29 -13.17
CA PHE A 419 -10.32 -18.41 -13.13
C PHE A 419 -9.55 -18.51 -11.80
N ALA A 420 -9.72 -17.52 -10.91
CA ALA A 420 -9.09 -17.44 -9.60
C ALA A 420 -10.02 -16.77 -8.57
N HIS A 421 -9.74 -16.97 -7.29
CA HIS A 421 -10.33 -16.21 -6.19
C HIS A 421 -9.62 -14.87 -6.08
N TYR A 422 -10.36 -13.82 -6.41
CA TYR A 422 -9.93 -12.46 -6.17
C TYR A 422 -11.00 -11.73 -5.39
N SER A 423 -10.58 -11.07 -4.32
CA SER A 423 -11.50 -10.41 -3.42
C SER A 423 -11.47 -8.89 -3.57
N GLY A 424 -10.81 -8.33 -4.59
CA GLY A 424 -10.74 -6.89 -4.80
C GLY A 424 -9.65 -6.20 -4.00
N LEU A 425 -9.66 -4.87 -4.07
CA LEU A 425 -8.81 -4.01 -3.25
C LEU A 425 -9.10 -4.26 -1.76
N GLN A 426 -8.06 -4.55 -0.98
CA GLN A 426 -8.21 -4.76 0.45
C GLN A 426 -8.27 -3.44 1.23
N PRO A 427 -8.91 -3.42 2.41
CA PRO A 427 -8.83 -2.28 3.31
C PRO A 427 -7.37 -1.98 3.65
N TYR A 428 -7.02 -0.71 3.75
CA TYR A 428 -5.65 -0.31 4.04
C TYR A 428 -5.61 0.89 4.97
N GLN A 429 -4.51 1.06 5.68
CA GLN A 429 -4.35 2.16 6.63
C GLN A 429 -3.71 3.37 5.98
N ASP A 430 -4.14 4.55 6.41
CA ASP A 430 -3.60 5.80 5.91
C ASP A 430 -3.75 6.91 6.93
N VAL A 431 -3.08 8.05 6.71
CA VAL A 431 -3.28 9.25 7.52
C VAL A 431 -4.66 9.86 7.25
N SER A 432 -5.35 10.31 8.31
CA SER A 432 -6.72 10.82 8.26
C SER A 432 -6.83 12.12 7.47
N ASN A 433 -5.86 13.02 7.64
CA ASN A 433 -5.73 14.24 6.85
C ASN A 433 -4.53 14.07 5.92
N THR A 434 -4.64 14.49 4.66
CA THR A 434 -3.60 14.30 3.63
C THR A 434 -3.13 15.61 3.00
N LYS A 435 -3.76 16.72 3.39
CA LYS A 435 -3.59 18.06 2.79
C LYS A 435 -2.87 19.05 3.70
N GLN A 436 -2.48 18.61 4.89
CA GLN A 436 -1.80 19.46 5.87
C GLN A 436 -0.30 19.31 5.73
N SER A 437 0.42 20.42 5.83
CA SER A 437 1.85 20.46 5.56
C SER A 437 2.73 19.91 6.69
N ASP A 438 2.12 19.45 7.78
CA ASP A 438 2.77 19.23 9.07
C ASP A 438 2.23 17.93 9.70
N PHE A 439 2.65 16.78 9.17
CA PHE A 439 2.25 15.45 9.66
C PHE A 439 3.23 14.89 10.68
N ASP A 440 3.49 15.66 11.72
CA ASP A 440 4.00 15.06 12.95
C ASP A 440 2.90 14.20 13.55
N ALA A 441 3.24 12.97 13.93
CA ALA A 441 2.31 12.13 14.65
C ALA A 441 1.96 12.78 15.99
N PRO A 442 0.77 12.51 16.56
CA PRO A 442 0.44 12.99 17.89
C PRO A 442 1.48 12.53 18.92
N GLN A 443 1.82 13.43 19.84
CA GLN A 443 2.82 13.18 20.87
C GLN A 443 2.31 12.16 21.89
N ILE A 444 3.22 11.32 22.36
CA ILE A 444 3.06 10.44 23.52
C ILE A 444 3.72 11.15 24.70
N THR A 445 2.93 11.54 25.68
CA THR A 445 3.39 12.23 26.89
C THR A 445 3.32 11.31 28.10
N VAL A 446 4.50 10.97 28.63
CA VAL A 446 4.65 10.13 29.82
C VAL A 446 4.92 11.01 31.02
N VAL A 447 4.08 10.90 32.04
CA VAL A 447 4.28 11.55 33.34
C VAL A 447 4.47 10.46 34.40
N LEU A 448 5.65 10.47 35.02
CA LEU A 448 6.02 9.50 36.04
C LEU A 448 6.02 10.17 37.40
N SER A 449 5.63 9.41 38.42
CA SER A 449 5.78 9.79 39.81
C SER A 449 6.52 8.72 40.61
N ARG A 450 7.25 9.18 41.62
CA ARG A 450 7.93 8.35 42.62
C ARG A 450 7.59 8.87 44.00
N ALA A 451 7.22 7.98 44.92
CA ALA A 451 6.93 8.37 46.30
C ALA A 451 8.19 8.88 47.01
N GLN A 452 8.06 9.99 47.73
CA GLN A 452 9.16 10.61 48.50
C GLN A 452 9.73 9.65 49.55
N SER A 453 8.89 8.76 50.11
CA SER A 453 9.31 7.72 51.06
C SER A 453 10.33 6.73 50.49
N THR A 454 10.43 6.63 49.16
CA THR A 454 11.41 5.76 48.50
C THR A 454 12.75 6.47 48.23
N VAL A 455 12.82 7.78 48.51
CA VAL A 455 14.03 8.58 48.38
C VAL A 455 14.79 8.51 49.68
N HIS A 456 15.96 7.88 49.71
CA HIS A 456 16.78 7.73 50.92
C HIS A 456 17.42 9.06 51.40
N THR A 457 16.62 10.04 51.79
CA THR A 457 17.02 11.27 52.49
C THR A 457 17.23 10.98 53.99
N THR A 458 17.82 11.92 54.71
CA THR A 458 18.15 11.79 56.14
C THR A 458 16.94 11.59 57.05
N SER A 459 15.76 12.05 56.64
CA SER A 459 14.46 11.78 57.28
C SER A 459 14.01 10.32 57.12
N GLN A 460 14.40 9.65 56.03
CA GLN A 460 14.03 8.26 55.71
C GLN A 460 15.04 7.22 56.23
N ILE A 461 16.20 7.65 56.74
CA ILE A 461 17.20 6.77 57.36
C ILE A 461 16.87 6.64 58.85
N ASP A 462 16.40 5.47 59.27
CA ASP A 462 16.05 5.21 60.67
C ASP A 462 17.29 5.26 61.59
N ASN A 463 17.17 6.02 62.68
CA ASN A 463 18.15 6.09 63.75
C ASN A 463 18.04 4.95 64.78
N GLY A 464 17.20 3.95 64.50
CA GLY A 464 16.92 2.80 65.39
C GLY A 464 15.77 3.08 66.38
N GLN A 465 15.08 4.21 66.26
CA GLN A 465 13.92 4.59 67.07
C GLN A 465 12.67 4.88 66.22
N GLY A 466 12.67 4.49 64.94
CA GLY A 466 11.60 4.80 63.98
C GLY A 466 11.57 6.29 63.59
N LYS A 467 12.69 6.99 63.69
CA LYS A 467 12.83 8.42 63.35
C LYS A 467 14.04 8.61 62.44
N GLY A 468 14.01 9.66 61.61
CA GLY A 468 15.15 10.06 60.79
C GLY A 468 16.43 10.27 61.61
N ILE A 469 17.58 10.13 60.95
CA ILE A 469 18.92 10.23 61.57
C ILE A 469 19.12 11.57 62.30
N PHE A 470 18.44 12.63 61.84
CA PHE A 470 18.26 13.88 62.56
C PHE A 470 16.81 14.02 63.01
N SER A 471 16.59 14.21 64.32
CA SER A 471 15.25 14.38 64.91
C SER A 471 15.18 15.61 65.82
N GLY A 472 13.96 16.09 66.12
CA GLY A 472 13.75 17.29 66.93
C GLY A 472 14.12 18.58 66.19
N ALA A 473 14.88 19.47 66.83
CA ALA A 473 15.27 20.77 66.27
C ALA A 473 16.20 20.69 65.05
N LEU A 474 16.74 19.50 64.75
CA LEU A 474 17.61 19.25 63.59
C LEU A 474 16.91 18.46 62.48
N ASN A 475 15.61 18.19 62.59
CA ASN A 475 14.86 17.46 61.58
C ASN A 475 14.82 18.25 60.26
N LEU A 476 15.23 17.59 59.18
CA LEU A 476 15.17 18.10 57.82
C LEU A 476 13.99 17.42 57.13
N ALA A 477 12.82 18.04 57.23
CA ALA A 477 11.61 17.51 56.62
C ALA A 477 11.71 17.54 55.09
N ASP A 478 11.29 16.45 54.46
CA ASP A 478 11.01 16.41 53.03
C ASP A 478 9.72 17.23 52.78
N ALA A 479 9.71 18.07 51.73
CA ALA A 479 8.66 19.04 51.48
C ALA A 479 8.28 19.14 49.99
N GLU A 480 8.28 17.99 49.31
CA GLU A 480 7.88 17.87 47.92
C GLU A 480 6.35 17.93 47.77
N PRO A 481 5.85 18.62 46.73
CA PRO A 481 4.42 18.63 46.43
C PRO A 481 3.82 17.23 46.33
N SER A 482 2.71 16.98 47.05
CA SER A 482 2.02 15.68 47.12
C SER A 482 2.89 14.49 47.58
N ASN A 483 3.97 14.74 48.33
CA ASN A 483 4.91 13.71 48.82
C ASN A 483 5.47 12.84 47.68
N GLN A 484 5.63 13.40 46.48
CA GLN A 484 6.09 12.68 45.29
C GLN A 484 7.05 13.53 44.45
N VAL A 485 8.03 12.87 43.86
CA VAL A 485 8.89 13.43 42.80
C VAL A 485 8.27 13.05 41.46
N GLU A 486 8.06 14.04 40.58
CA GLU A 486 7.51 13.82 39.25
C GLU A 486 8.50 14.19 38.14
N ALA A 487 8.40 13.49 37.02
CA ALA A 487 9.11 13.79 35.78
C ALA A 487 8.15 13.64 34.58
N ILE A 488 8.40 14.42 33.53
CA ILE A 488 7.58 14.46 32.33
C ILE A 488 8.45 14.43 31.09
N ALA A 489 8.06 13.62 30.12
CA ALA A 489 8.72 13.52 28.82
C ALA A 489 7.68 13.34 27.72
N SER A 490 7.98 13.85 26.53
CA SER A 490 7.14 13.70 25.34
C SER A 490 7.97 13.21 24.16
N ALA A 491 7.37 12.38 23.32
CA ALA A 491 7.98 11.89 22.08
C ALA A 491 6.90 11.73 21.01
N ASP A 492 7.26 11.89 19.75
CA ASP A 492 6.37 11.61 18.60
C ASP A 492 7.09 10.74 17.57
N ALA A 493 6.32 10.21 16.63
CA ALA A 493 6.88 9.66 15.39
C ALA A 493 6.94 10.80 14.37
N HIS A 494 8.15 11.22 14.03
CA HIS A 494 8.41 12.28 13.08
C HIS A 494 8.63 11.70 11.68
N PHE A 495 8.08 12.33 10.65
CA PHE A 495 8.28 11.89 9.28
C PHE A 495 9.44 12.67 8.65
N GLU A 496 10.58 12.01 8.45
CA GLU A 496 11.76 12.62 7.85
C GLU A 496 12.41 11.70 6.81
N ARG A 497 12.65 12.23 5.62
CA ARG A 497 13.30 11.48 4.55
C ARG A 497 14.82 11.49 4.74
N PRO A 498 15.53 10.41 4.38
CA PRO A 498 16.97 10.27 4.63
C PRO A 498 17.88 11.15 3.75
N TRP A 499 17.33 12.07 2.95
CA TRP A 499 18.10 12.91 2.02
C TRP A 499 17.76 14.39 2.17
N SER A 500 18.73 15.26 1.90
CA SER A 500 18.56 16.69 2.15
C SER A 500 17.64 17.35 1.12
N SER A 501 16.98 18.44 1.54
CA SER A 501 16.15 19.29 0.67
C SER A 501 16.91 19.81 -0.56
N ALA A 502 18.25 19.83 -0.51
CA ALA A 502 19.11 20.19 -1.64
C ALA A 502 19.09 19.14 -2.77
N ILE A 503 18.91 17.86 -2.45
CA ILE A 503 18.74 16.79 -3.46
C ILE A 503 17.33 16.87 -4.06
N GLU A 504 16.31 17.13 -3.24
CA GLU A 504 14.91 17.26 -3.69
C GLU A 504 14.72 18.43 -4.68
N ASN A 505 15.34 19.58 -4.38
CA ASN A 505 15.33 20.74 -5.27
C ASN A 505 16.06 20.50 -6.60
N ASN A 506 17.13 19.71 -6.60
CA ASN A 506 17.88 19.38 -7.82
C ASN A 506 17.19 18.30 -8.68
N LEU A 507 16.33 17.46 -8.07
CA LEU A 507 15.57 16.43 -8.75
C LEU A 507 14.15 16.89 -9.16
N GLY A 508 13.76 18.13 -8.84
CA GLY A 508 12.42 18.65 -9.12
C GLY A 508 11.31 17.94 -8.34
N VAL A 509 11.64 17.30 -7.21
CA VAL A 509 10.69 16.50 -6.44
C VAL A 509 9.90 17.42 -5.51
N SER A 510 8.56 17.33 -5.57
CA SER A 510 7.66 18.09 -4.70
C SER A 510 7.83 17.67 -3.23
N VAL A 511 7.58 18.60 -2.29
CA VAL A 511 7.58 18.30 -0.85
C VAL A 511 6.66 17.11 -0.58
N VAL A 512 7.21 16.04 -0.01
CA VAL A 512 6.46 14.84 0.33
C VAL A 512 6.08 14.90 1.80
N TYR A 513 4.79 15.00 2.07
CA TYR A 513 4.26 15.03 3.43
C TYR A 513 4.15 13.61 4.02
N GLY A 514 4.10 13.54 5.36
CA GLY A 514 3.93 12.30 6.10
C GLY A 514 2.74 11.48 5.60
N ASN A 515 3.00 10.22 5.27
CA ASN A 515 1.99 9.32 4.75
C ASN A 515 2.34 7.87 5.10
N LEU A 516 1.35 6.98 4.95
CA LEU A 516 1.53 5.55 5.14
C LEU A 516 1.80 4.82 3.81
N PHE A 517 2.50 5.46 2.88
CA PHE A 517 3.07 4.84 1.69
C PHE A 517 4.58 5.04 1.64
N ASN A 518 5.18 5.69 2.64
CA ASN A 518 6.60 5.99 2.73
C ASN A 518 7.11 5.61 4.12
N PRO A 519 8.01 4.62 4.24
CA PRO A 519 8.45 4.09 5.53
C PRO A 519 9.58 4.96 6.12
N TYR A 520 9.29 6.24 6.35
CA TYR A 520 10.26 7.24 6.83
C TYR A 520 9.83 7.85 8.17
N TRP A 521 9.12 7.08 8.98
CA TRP A 521 8.75 7.48 10.33
C TRP A 521 9.89 7.12 11.28
N GLU A 522 10.38 8.12 12.01
CA GLU A 522 11.46 8.00 12.97
C GLU A 522 11.02 8.45 14.37
N PRO A 523 11.53 7.80 15.42
CA PRO A 523 11.20 8.20 16.77
C PRO A 523 11.97 9.46 17.19
N HIS A 524 11.25 10.44 17.73
CA HIS A 524 11.85 11.71 18.11
C HIS A 524 11.40 12.14 19.52
N LEU A 525 12.36 12.55 20.36
CA LEU A 525 12.09 13.17 21.65
C LEU A 525 11.80 14.65 21.43
N VAL A 526 10.65 15.11 21.91
CA VAL A 526 10.19 16.48 21.68
C VAL A 526 9.96 17.24 22.97
N PRO A 527 10.12 18.57 22.97
CA PRO A 527 9.78 19.37 24.12
C PRO A 527 8.29 19.22 24.45
N THR A 528 7.98 18.77 25.67
CA THR A 528 6.58 18.71 26.14
C THR A 528 5.94 20.09 26.07
N ASN A 529 4.72 20.13 25.51
CA ASN A 529 3.89 21.32 25.40
C ASN A 529 3.81 22.10 26.74
N PRO A 530 4.07 23.42 26.76
CA PRO A 530 4.00 24.24 27.97
C PRO A 530 2.66 24.14 28.71
N ALA A 531 1.54 24.00 27.99
CA ALA A 531 0.21 23.83 28.60
C ALA A 531 0.10 22.49 29.35
N THR A 532 0.61 21.41 28.76
CA THR A 532 0.65 20.09 29.42
C THR A 532 1.58 20.10 30.64
N LYS A 533 2.73 20.79 30.55
CA LYS A 533 3.62 21.01 31.71
C LYS A 533 2.92 21.78 32.83
N ALA A 534 2.20 22.85 32.51
CA ALA A 534 1.47 23.64 33.49
C ALA A 534 0.32 22.84 34.13
N ALA A 535 -0.40 22.05 33.33
CA ALA A 535 -1.46 21.17 33.82
C ALA A 535 -0.92 20.06 34.74
N ALA A 536 0.22 19.45 34.40
CA ALA A 536 0.89 18.47 35.23
C ALA A 536 1.29 19.08 36.60
N GLN A 537 1.91 20.27 36.59
CA GLN A 537 2.23 21.00 37.81
C GLN A 537 0.98 21.29 38.64
N GLY A 538 -0.10 21.78 38.02
CA GLY A 538 -1.38 22.03 38.70
C GLY A 538 -1.96 20.78 39.35
N ALA A 539 -1.92 19.64 38.65
CA ALA A 539 -2.37 18.35 39.17
C ALA A 539 -1.52 17.89 40.37
N GLN A 540 -0.21 18.11 40.33
CA GLN A 540 0.70 17.80 41.44
C GLN A 540 0.41 18.64 42.70
N PHE A 541 -0.06 19.88 42.55
CA PHE A 541 -0.46 20.71 43.70
C PHE A 541 -1.88 20.39 44.20
N ALA A 542 -2.80 20.00 43.32
CA ALA A 542 -4.17 19.65 43.67
C ALA A 542 -4.29 18.36 44.50
N GLY A 543 -3.34 17.43 44.36
CA GLY A 543 -3.25 16.22 45.17
C GLY A 543 -2.81 16.42 46.63
N GLN A 544 -2.75 17.66 47.13
CA GLN A 544 -2.39 18.00 48.52
C GLN A 544 -3.62 18.26 49.43
N GLY A 545 -4.83 18.27 48.86
CA GLY A 545 -6.08 18.62 49.55
C GLY A 545 -6.74 17.48 50.31
#